data_AF-A0A164DMB7-F1
#
_entry.id   AF-A0A164DMB7-F1
#
_cell.length_a   1.000
_cell.length_b   1.000
_cell.length_c   1.000
_cell.angle_alpha   90.00
_cell.angle_beta   90.00
_cell.angle_gamma   90.00
#
_symmetry.space_group_name_H-M   'P 1'
#
loop_
_entity.id
_entity.type
_entity.pdbx_description
1 polymer ?
#
loop_
_entity_poly.entity_id
_entity_poly.type
_entity_poly.pdbx_seq_one_letter_code
_entity_poly.pdbx_strand_id
1 'polypeptide(L)'
;DSLANSLADLRGETISDFLYDEEKAFFLETGGNETLNIRQACAVESLALHNPSVTAYVLFGQERVNSNSITLRTLTANYKNIQVIGLNMDNYLAGSPLEHWYKFTDWRNGPYHVAHFSDGLRL
;
A
#
# COMPACT_ATOMS: atom_id res chain seq x y z
N ASP A 1 2.35 34.19 -22.48
CA ASP A 1 3.65 34.05 -23.18
C ASP A 1 4.89 34.52 -22.43
N SER A 2 4.95 34.45 -21.09
CA SER A 2 6.22 34.57 -20.34
C SER A 2 6.40 33.58 -19.18
N LEU A 3 5.35 32.84 -18.80
CA LEU A 3 5.42 31.80 -17.76
C LEU A 3 5.83 30.42 -18.33
N ALA A 4 5.57 30.14 -19.61
CA ALA A 4 5.92 28.88 -20.25
C ALA A 4 7.43 28.73 -20.52
N ASN A 5 8.15 29.84 -20.70
CA ASN A 5 9.59 29.85 -20.96
C ASN A 5 10.45 29.81 -19.68
N SER A 6 9.87 29.97 -18.50
CA SER A 6 10.60 29.97 -17.22
C SER A 6 10.75 28.58 -16.59
N LEU A 7 9.98 27.58 -17.05
CA LEU A 7 9.99 26.22 -16.50
C LEU A 7 10.90 25.27 -17.27
N ALA A 8 11.37 25.65 -18.47
CA ALA A 8 12.24 24.83 -19.30
C ALA A 8 13.74 24.98 -18.98
N ASP A 9 14.12 25.91 -18.10
CA ASP A 9 15.52 26.32 -17.87
C ASP A 9 16.10 25.90 -16.51
N LEU A 10 15.40 25.05 -15.73
CA LEU A 10 15.98 24.44 -14.54
C LEU A 10 15.91 22.92 -14.62
N ARG A 11 17.03 22.34 -15.07
CA ARG A 11 17.33 20.90 -15.19
C ARG A 11 16.49 20.24 -16.30
N GLY A 12 17.16 19.50 -17.18
CA GLY A 12 16.56 18.84 -18.34
C GLY A 12 15.61 17.69 -17.98
N GLU A 13 14.59 17.95 -17.18
CA GLU A 13 13.47 17.07 -16.90
C GLU A 13 12.29 17.58 -17.75
N THR A 14 11.92 16.80 -18.75
CA THR A 14 10.80 17.10 -19.63
C THR A 14 9.49 17.08 -18.83
N ILE A 15 8.54 17.95 -19.16
CA ILE A 15 7.18 18.02 -18.58
C ILE A 15 6.47 16.65 -18.59
N SER A 16 6.92 15.71 -19.44
CA SER A 16 6.50 14.30 -19.44
C SER A 16 6.74 13.58 -18.12
N ASP A 17 7.81 13.89 -17.39
CA ASP A 17 8.16 13.21 -16.14
C ASP A 17 7.19 13.57 -15.00
N PHE A 18 6.47 14.69 -15.12
CA PHE A 18 5.42 15.11 -14.20
C PHE A 18 4.01 14.67 -14.62
N LEU A 19 3.86 14.03 -15.79
CA LEU A 19 2.57 13.61 -16.36
C LEU A 19 2.31 12.11 -16.27
N TYR A 20 3.27 11.31 -15.78
CA TYR A 20 3.01 9.93 -15.41
C TYR A 20 2.45 9.91 -13.98
N ASP A 21 1.13 9.76 -13.86
CA ASP A 21 0.59 9.18 -12.63
C ASP A 21 1.21 7.79 -12.52
N GLU A 22 2.19 7.62 -11.63
CA GLU A 22 2.81 6.31 -11.41
C GLU A 22 1.70 5.31 -11.17
N GLU A 23 1.64 4.25 -12.00
CA GLU A 23 0.64 3.22 -11.85
C GLU A 23 0.81 2.57 -10.47
N LYS A 24 -0.29 2.48 -9.71
CA LYS A 24 -0.25 1.98 -8.33
C LYS A 24 -1.10 0.73 -8.22
N ALA A 25 -0.60 -0.25 -7.49
CA ALA A 25 -1.37 -1.41 -7.08
C ALA A 25 -1.34 -1.52 -5.55
N PHE A 26 -2.44 -1.98 -4.96
CA PHE A 26 -2.59 -2.08 -3.52
C PHE A 26 -2.88 -3.53 -3.11
N PHE A 27 -2.12 -4.02 -2.14
CA PHE A 27 -2.37 -5.27 -1.43
C PHE A 27 -2.72 -4.94 0.02
N LEU A 28 -3.67 -5.67 0.59
CA LEU A 28 -4.11 -5.52 1.97
C LEU A 28 -3.82 -6.80 2.76
N GLU A 29 -2.98 -6.70 3.80
CA GLU A 29 -2.88 -7.71 4.86
C GLU A 29 -3.82 -7.30 5.98
N THR A 30 -4.88 -8.07 6.20
CA THR A 30 -5.89 -7.83 7.25
C THR A 30 -6.00 -8.98 8.25
N GLY A 31 -5.09 -9.96 8.18
CA GLY A 31 -5.06 -11.11 9.06
C GLY A 31 -4.40 -10.82 10.42
N GLY A 32 -3.81 -9.62 10.59
CA GLY A 32 -3.17 -9.21 11.84
C GLY A 32 -1.75 -9.75 11.99
N ASN A 33 -1.14 -10.23 10.89
CA ASN A 33 0.25 -10.69 10.90
C ASN A 33 1.18 -9.49 10.72
N GLU A 34 2.31 -9.46 11.43
CA GLU A 34 3.33 -8.40 11.22
C GLU A 34 4.20 -8.68 9.97
N THR A 35 3.94 -9.75 9.21
CA THR A 35 4.66 -10.12 7.99
C THR A 35 3.74 -10.89 7.02
N LEU A 36 4.17 -10.99 5.76
CA LEU A 36 3.51 -11.86 4.78
C LEU A 36 3.92 -13.33 4.95
N ASN A 37 2.98 -14.23 4.72
CA ASN A 37 3.29 -15.63 4.43
C ASN A 37 3.82 -15.78 3.00
N ILE A 38 4.35 -16.96 2.67
CA ILE A 38 5.00 -17.23 1.37
C ILE A 38 4.03 -16.98 0.20
N ARG A 39 2.75 -17.40 0.30
CA ARG A 39 1.78 -17.21 -0.79
C ARG A 39 1.45 -15.75 -1.03
N GLN A 40 1.27 -14.97 0.04
CA GLN A 40 1.06 -13.52 -0.05
C GLN A 40 2.29 -12.85 -0.67
N ALA A 41 3.50 -13.22 -0.24
CA ALA A 41 4.75 -12.68 -0.76
C ALA A 41 4.92 -12.96 -2.25
N CYS A 42 4.63 -14.19 -2.71
CA CYS A 42 4.70 -14.54 -4.13
C CYS A 42 3.75 -13.71 -5.01
N ALA A 43 2.57 -13.34 -4.50
CA ALA A 43 1.63 -12.49 -5.25
C ALA A 43 2.20 -11.08 -5.44
N VAL A 44 2.76 -10.48 -4.38
CA VAL A 44 3.42 -9.17 -4.43
C VAL A 44 4.64 -9.22 -5.35
N GLU A 45 5.48 -10.26 -5.19
CA GLU A 45 6.66 -10.49 -6.03
C GLU A 45 6.29 -10.58 -7.51
N SER A 46 5.28 -11.39 -7.86
CA SER A 46 4.88 -11.59 -9.25
C SER A 46 4.43 -10.29 -9.90
N LEU A 47 3.65 -9.46 -9.19
CA LEU A 47 3.28 -8.14 -9.69
C LEU A 47 4.52 -7.27 -9.91
N ALA A 48 5.39 -7.17 -8.90
CA ALA A 48 6.56 -6.29 -8.93
C ALA A 48 7.55 -6.68 -10.04
N LEU A 49 7.77 -7.99 -10.24
CA LEU A 49 8.65 -8.55 -11.27
C LEU A 49 8.13 -8.28 -12.68
N HIS A 50 6.84 -8.47 -12.92
CA HIS A 50 6.26 -8.39 -14.26
C HIS A 50 5.80 -6.98 -14.66
N ASN A 51 5.67 -6.08 -13.69
CA ASN A 51 5.19 -4.71 -13.91
C ASN A 51 6.13 -3.71 -13.21
N PRO A 52 7.37 -3.54 -13.70
CA PRO A 52 8.40 -2.74 -13.02
C PRO A 52 8.06 -1.24 -12.93
N SER A 53 7.14 -0.74 -13.78
CA SER A 53 6.61 0.63 -13.72
C SER A 53 5.47 0.82 -12.71
N VAL A 54 4.92 -0.28 -12.16
CA VAL A 54 3.83 -0.23 -11.18
C VAL A 54 4.43 -0.25 -9.77
N THR A 55 4.07 0.73 -8.95
CA THR A 55 4.41 0.74 -7.52
C THR A 55 3.40 -0.11 -6.75
N ALA A 56 3.88 -1.19 -6.14
CA ALA A 56 3.10 -2.11 -5.33
C ALA A 56 3.11 -1.67 -3.86
N TYR A 57 1.98 -1.16 -3.36
CA TYR A 57 1.77 -0.83 -1.96
C TYR A 57 1.22 -2.05 -1.21
N VAL A 58 1.97 -2.54 -0.24
CA VAL A 58 1.54 -3.58 0.70
C VAL A 58 1.14 -2.91 2.01
N LEU A 59 -0.16 -2.77 2.20
CA LEU A 59 -0.77 -2.14 3.36
C LEU A 59 -1.11 -3.19 4.41
N PHE A 60 -0.60 -3.03 5.63
CA PHE A 60 -0.98 -3.83 6.78
C PHE A 60 -2.07 -3.10 7.55
N GLY A 61 -3.16 -3.79 7.89
CA GLY A 61 -4.27 -3.28 8.70
C GLY A 61 -3.92 -3.04 10.18
N GLN A 62 -2.63 -2.89 10.47
CA GLN A 62 -2.06 -2.57 11.75
C GLN A 62 -0.76 -1.79 11.55
N GLU A 63 -0.40 -0.96 12.53
CA GLU A 63 0.77 -0.09 12.45
C GLU A 63 2.08 -0.87 12.53
N ARG A 64 2.08 -2.00 13.25
CA ARG A 64 3.27 -2.83 13.45
C ARG A 64 3.52 -3.71 12.23
N VAL A 65 4.67 -3.49 11.59
CA VAL A 65 5.20 -4.35 10.53
C VAL A 65 6.60 -4.81 10.90
N ASN A 66 6.82 -6.13 10.89
CA ASN A 66 8.13 -6.73 11.09
C ASN A 66 8.94 -6.66 9.79
N SER A 67 9.44 -5.46 9.49
CA SER A 67 10.31 -5.21 8.33
C SER A 67 11.61 -6.02 8.37
N ASN A 68 11.96 -6.62 9.52
CA ASN A 68 13.11 -7.49 9.67
C ASN A 68 12.82 -8.96 9.36
N SER A 69 11.57 -9.33 9.05
CA SER A 69 11.23 -10.69 8.65
C SER A 69 11.98 -11.06 7.37
N ILE A 70 12.39 -12.33 7.25
CA ILE A 70 13.11 -12.81 6.06
C ILE A 70 12.29 -12.53 4.80
N THR A 71 10.97 -12.72 4.85
CA THR A 71 10.06 -12.48 3.73
C THR A 71 10.07 -11.02 3.27
N LEU A 72 9.81 -10.07 4.17
CA LEU A 72 9.73 -8.65 3.80
C LEU A 72 11.10 -8.07 3.43
N ARG A 73 12.16 -8.47 4.15
CA ARG A 73 13.54 -8.09 3.80
C ARG A 73 13.91 -8.57 2.41
N THR A 74 13.56 -9.82 2.06
CA THR A 74 13.88 -10.38 0.74
C THR A 74 13.10 -9.66 -0.35
N LEU A 75 11.80 -9.41 -0.17
CA LEU A 75 10.98 -8.67 -1.14
C LEU A 75 11.55 -7.26 -1.40
N THR A 76 11.71 -6.47 -0.33
CA THR A 76 12.13 -5.07 -0.42
C THR A 76 13.59 -4.88 -0.82
N ALA A 77 14.45 -5.87 -0.58
CA ALA A 77 15.82 -5.85 -1.08
C ALA A 77 15.89 -6.07 -2.61
N ASN A 78 15.04 -6.96 -3.15
CA ASN A 78 15.10 -7.36 -4.56
C ASN A 78 14.25 -6.47 -5.49
N TYR A 79 13.16 -5.87 -5.00
CA TYR A 79 12.24 -5.09 -5.82
C TYR A 79 12.09 -3.67 -5.25
N LYS A 80 12.47 -2.66 -6.04
CA LYS A 80 12.45 -1.25 -5.63
C LYS A 80 11.05 -0.62 -5.74
N ASN A 81 10.17 -1.22 -6.53
CA ASN A 81 8.79 -0.80 -6.72
C ASN A 81 7.84 -1.44 -5.70
N ILE A 82 8.33 -1.92 -4.55
CA ILE A 82 7.50 -2.40 -3.44
C ILE A 82 7.59 -1.40 -2.28
N GLN A 83 6.43 -0.94 -1.81
CA GLN A 83 6.30 -0.09 -0.63
C GLN A 83 5.50 -0.82 0.45
N VAL A 84 6.07 -0.95 1.64
CA VAL A 84 5.41 -1.64 2.77
C VAL A 84 5.02 -0.62 3.83
N ILE A 85 3.74 -0.59 4.19
CA ILE A 85 3.17 0.43 5.08
C ILE A 85 2.28 -0.24 6.13
N GLY A 86 2.54 0.06 7.41
CA GLY A 86 1.63 -0.24 8.51
C GLY A 86 0.63 0.89 8.72
N LEU A 87 -0.65 0.58 8.78
CA LEU A 87 -1.70 1.57 8.96
C LEU A 87 -2.08 1.72 10.44
N ASN A 88 -2.05 2.97 10.92
CA ASN A 88 -2.79 3.31 12.13
C ASN A 88 -4.28 3.44 11.76
N MET A 89 -5.06 2.41 12.08
CA MET A 89 -6.45 2.31 11.64
C MET A 89 -7.37 3.37 12.25
N ASP A 90 -7.09 3.84 13.47
CA ASP A 90 -7.85 4.92 14.09
C ASP A 90 -7.72 6.23 13.32
N ASN A 91 -6.52 6.51 12.80
CA ASN A 91 -6.25 7.65 11.94
C ASN A 91 -6.77 7.43 10.51
N TYR A 92 -6.54 6.24 9.96
CA TYR A 92 -6.89 5.91 8.57
C TYR A 92 -8.41 5.99 8.33
N LEU A 93 -9.22 5.58 9.31
CA LEU A 93 -10.67 5.59 9.20
C LEU A 93 -11.31 6.84 9.83
N ALA A 94 -10.55 7.75 10.44
CA ALA A 94 -11.11 8.95 11.08
C ALA A 94 -11.90 9.80 10.09
N GLY A 95 -13.13 10.17 10.44
CA GLY A 95 -14.03 10.95 9.60
C GLY A 95 -14.61 10.18 8.41
N SER A 96 -14.25 8.91 8.22
CA SER A 96 -14.85 8.07 7.18
C SER A 96 -16.20 7.50 7.62
N PRO A 97 -17.10 7.15 6.68
CA PRO A 97 -18.32 6.41 7.01
C PRO A 97 -18.07 5.07 7.74
N LEU A 98 -16.87 4.50 7.60
CA LEU A 98 -16.48 3.25 8.25
C LEU A 98 -15.93 3.45 9.67
N GLU A 99 -15.69 4.69 10.11
CA GLU A 99 -15.16 4.96 11.46
C GLU A 99 -16.04 4.33 12.53
N HIS A 100 -17.36 4.55 12.43
CA HIS A 100 -18.29 4.05 13.44
C HIS A 100 -18.33 2.52 13.46
N TRP A 101 -18.33 1.90 12.29
CA TRP A 101 -18.26 0.44 12.18
C TRP A 101 -16.97 -0.10 12.82
N TYR A 102 -15.81 0.48 12.50
CA TYR A 102 -14.53 0.04 13.03
C TYR A 102 -14.38 0.24 14.54
N LYS A 103 -14.80 1.39 15.07
CA LYS A 103 -14.58 1.76 16.48
C LYS A 103 -15.67 1.27 17.43
N PHE A 104 -16.92 1.21 16.98
CA PHE A 104 -18.08 1.06 17.88
C PHE A 104 -18.93 -0.18 17.62
N THR A 105 -18.50 -1.08 16.72
CA THR A 105 -19.16 -2.37 16.52
C THR A 105 -18.25 -3.54 16.84
N ASP A 106 -18.84 -4.73 16.98
CA ASP A 106 -18.12 -5.95 17.33
C ASP A 106 -17.63 -6.75 16.11
N TRP A 107 -17.17 -6.05 15.08
CA TRP A 107 -16.78 -6.64 13.78
C TRP A 107 -15.67 -7.70 13.89
N ARG A 108 -14.90 -7.68 14.98
CA ARG A 108 -13.80 -8.61 15.25
C ARG A 108 -14.27 -10.01 15.68
N ASN A 109 -15.49 -10.14 16.21
CA ASN A 109 -15.94 -11.37 16.87
C ASN A 109 -16.67 -12.37 15.95
N GLY A 110 -16.51 -12.25 14.62
CA GLY A 110 -17.13 -13.15 13.63
C GLY A 110 -16.13 -14.13 12.99
N PRO A 111 -16.59 -15.28 12.48
CA PRO A 111 -15.73 -16.24 11.74
C PRO A 111 -15.12 -15.67 10.46
N TYR A 112 -15.66 -14.55 9.95
CA TYR A 112 -15.23 -13.89 8.72
C TYR A 112 -14.62 -12.50 8.95
N HIS A 113 -14.22 -12.17 10.19
CA HIS A 113 -13.73 -10.83 10.54
C HIS A 113 -12.57 -10.34 9.65
N VAL A 114 -11.63 -11.22 9.28
CA VAL A 114 -10.50 -10.87 8.38
C VAL A 114 -11.00 -10.45 6.99
N ALA A 115 -11.98 -11.17 6.46
CA ALA A 115 -12.55 -10.90 5.14
C ALA A 115 -13.39 -9.61 5.17
N HIS A 116 -14.26 -9.45 6.16
CA HIS A 116 -15.05 -8.24 6.33
C HIS A 116 -14.18 -7.01 6.56
N PHE A 117 -13.09 -7.15 7.32
CA PHE A 117 -12.13 -6.07 7.48
C PHE A 117 -11.50 -5.70 6.14
N SER A 118 -11.05 -6.69 5.37
CA SER A 118 -10.53 -6.48 4.02
C SER A 118 -11.54 -5.83 3.08
N ASP A 119 -12.81 -6.23 3.11
CA ASP A 119 -13.86 -5.65 2.27
C ASP A 119 -14.11 -4.18 2.63
N GLY A 120 -14.11 -3.85 3.93
CA GLY A 120 -14.23 -2.48 4.40
C GLY A 120 -13.08 -1.58 3.93
N LEU A 121 -11.84 -2.06 4.00
CA LEU A 121 -10.66 -1.26 3.61
C LEU A 121 -10.49 -1.05 2.10
N ARG A 122 -11.33 -1.67 1.26
CA ARG A 122 -11.29 -1.54 -0.20
C ARG A 122 -12.23 -0.46 -0.74
N LEU A 123 -13.05 0.17 0.11
CA LEU A 123 -14.02 1.22 -0.25
C LEU A 123 -13.43 2.62 -0.09
#